data_AF-A0A6G4R911-F1
#
_entry.id   AF-A0A6G4R911-F1
#
_cell.length_a   1.000
_cell.length_b   1.000
_cell.length_c   1.000
_cell.angle_alpha   90.00
_cell.angle_beta   90.00
_cell.angle_gamma   90.00
#
_symmetry.space_group_name_H-M   'P 1'
#
loop_
_entity.id
_entity.type
_entity.pdbx_description
1 polymer ?
#
loop_
_entity_poly.entity_id
_entity_poly.type
_entity_poly.pdbx_seq_one_letter_code
_entity_poly.pdbx_strand_id
1 'polypeptide(L)'
;MNRRQFLATGTATTIVGVAGCLGGDDNANDGDGYGPESDDMPEERSIDTGAYETAEFNGVDVPLAPLEDVIHWYERQEARMVDTRTSEQHNDVRITGSVLSSAPDGVQSDPTESWPEEDRIITYCVCPHTLAGQRAATLMDAGHEEVYALDEGLQAWVESGYPLEGDELEGVEQSLPAYNVQGQSDPAYAGEFVEVRSLEREQSEISAVEDDGSYELTLHFTNLEDDALLEVEAPDYTRELTLEEAMDGVITA
;
A
#
# COMPACT_ATOMS: atom_id res chain seq x y z
N MET A 1 6.84 29.82 -58.61
CA MET A 1 6.01 30.48 -57.59
C MET A 1 5.80 29.50 -56.43
N ASN A 2 6.36 29.88 -55.28
CA ASN A 2 6.09 29.48 -53.89
C ASN A 2 6.09 28.01 -53.48
N ARG A 3 7.26 27.61 -52.96
CA ARG A 3 7.45 26.62 -51.89
C ARG A 3 6.84 27.17 -50.59
N ARG A 4 6.15 26.34 -49.81
CA ARG A 4 5.87 26.60 -48.39
C ARG A 4 6.40 25.42 -47.59
N GLN A 5 7.59 25.62 -47.02
CA GLN A 5 8.13 24.83 -45.93
C GLN A 5 7.46 25.34 -44.65
N PHE A 6 6.83 24.44 -43.89
CA PHE A 6 6.48 24.71 -42.50
C PHE A 6 7.71 24.36 -41.65
N LEU A 7 8.31 25.38 -41.03
CA LEU A 7 9.27 25.22 -39.95
C LEU A 7 8.46 25.07 -38.66
N ALA A 8 8.48 23.86 -38.09
CA ALA A 8 8.09 23.65 -36.71
C ALA A 8 9.25 24.11 -35.83
N THR A 9 9.09 25.26 -35.19
CA THR A 9 9.98 25.75 -34.14
C THR A 9 9.69 24.93 -32.88
N GLY A 10 10.39 23.80 -32.71
CA GLY A 10 10.41 23.06 -31.46
C GLY A 10 11.30 23.80 -30.46
N THR A 11 10.69 24.47 -29.50
CA THR A 11 11.39 24.93 -28.28
C THR A 11 11.69 23.70 -27.43
N ALA A 12 12.96 23.30 -27.42
CA ALA A 12 13.47 22.35 -26.42
C ALA A 12 13.65 23.12 -25.11
N THR A 13 12.72 22.98 -24.18
CA THR A 13 12.89 23.35 -22.78
C THR A 13 13.69 22.25 -22.10
N THR A 14 15.01 22.42 -22.02
CA THR A 14 15.85 21.65 -21.11
C THR A 14 15.64 22.18 -19.69
N ILE A 15 14.82 21.50 -18.89
CA ILE A 15 14.81 21.70 -17.44
C ILE A 15 16.06 21.01 -16.89
N VAL A 16 17.08 21.81 -16.58
CA VAL A 16 18.20 21.38 -15.75
C VAL A 16 17.90 21.92 -14.36
N GLY A 17 17.20 21.12 -13.55
CA GLY A 17 17.06 21.36 -12.12
C GLY A 17 18.32 20.89 -11.42
N VAL A 18 19.15 21.82 -10.96
CA VAL A 18 20.26 21.51 -10.06
C VAL A 18 19.70 21.53 -8.65
N ALA A 19 19.25 20.38 -8.16
CA ALA A 19 18.95 20.19 -6.75
C ALA A 19 20.23 19.73 -6.05
N GLY A 20 20.75 20.57 -5.15
CA GLY A 20 21.91 20.25 -4.34
C GLY A 20 22.14 21.32 -3.30
N CYS A 21 21.68 21.07 -2.07
CA CYS A 21 22.55 20.92 -0.90
C CYS A 21 21.77 20.79 0.43
N LEU A 22 21.91 19.60 1.02
CA LEU A 22 22.37 19.36 2.40
C LEU A 22 21.46 19.74 3.59
N GLY A 23 20.93 18.69 4.21
CA GLY A 23 20.56 18.65 5.62
C GLY A 23 20.42 17.20 6.06
N GLY A 24 21.54 16.53 6.34
CA GLY A 24 21.52 15.22 6.98
C GLY A 24 21.17 15.40 8.46
N ASP A 25 20.10 14.74 8.87
CA ASP A 25 19.90 14.33 10.26
C ASP A 25 19.64 12.82 10.20
N ASP A 26 20.54 12.06 10.82
CA ASP A 26 20.44 10.62 10.98
C ASP A 26 19.38 10.34 12.06
N ASN A 27 18.12 10.43 11.63
CA ASN A 27 16.96 9.84 12.24
C ASN A 27 16.01 9.66 11.06
N ALA A 28 15.64 8.41 10.73
CA ALA A 28 14.54 8.18 9.80
C ALA A 28 13.33 8.92 10.37
N ASN A 29 13.07 10.11 9.83
CA ASN A 29 11.95 10.93 10.26
C ASN A 29 10.75 10.22 9.65
N ASP A 30 10.11 9.34 10.44
CA ASP A 30 8.74 8.95 10.19
C ASP A 30 8.00 10.25 9.88
N GLY A 31 7.47 10.38 8.66
CA GLY A 31 6.84 11.61 8.20
C GLY A 31 5.72 12.05 9.16
N ASP A 32 5.18 13.24 8.96
CA ASP A 32 3.92 13.59 9.63
C ASP A 32 2.70 12.95 8.95
N GLY A 33 2.92 12.04 7.99
CA GLY A 33 1.89 11.40 7.19
C GLY A 33 1.48 12.21 5.97
N TYR A 34 1.82 13.50 5.87
CA TYR A 34 1.45 14.29 4.70
C TYR A 34 2.39 14.02 3.52
N GLY A 35 1.83 14.06 2.32
CA GLY A 35 2.61 14.10 1.09
C GLY A 35 3.50 15.34 1.01
N PRO A 36 4.45 15.39 0.06
CA PRO A 36 5.31 16.55 -0.15
C PRO A 36 4.50 17.76 -0.62
N GLU A 37 4.98 18.96 -0.29
CA GLU A 37 4.42 20.20 -0.85
C GLU A 37 4.53 20.18 -2.39
N SER A 38 3.45 20.55 -3.08
CA SER A 38 3.39 20.64 -4.53
C SER A 38 3.15 22.08 -4.98
N ASP A 39 3.94 22.55 -5.95
CA ASP A 39 3.71 23.84 -6.62
C ASP A 39 2.47 23.81 -7.54
N ASP A 40 2.05 22.62 -7.98
CA ASP A 40 0.95 22.37 -8.92
C ASP A 40 -0.26 21.74 -8.20
N MET A 41 -0.66 22.31 -7.06
CA MET A 41 -1.81 21.84 -6.28
C MET A 41 -3.13 21.96 -7.09
N PRO A 42 -3.95 20.90 -7.17
CA PRO A 42 -5.22 20.95 -7.89
C PRO A 42 -6.22 21.90 -7.24
N GLU A 43 -7.14 22.46 -8.05
CA GLU A 43 -8.26 23.27 -7.52
C GLU A 43 -9.11 22.46 -6.54
N GLU A 44 -9.48 23.07 -5.42
CA GLU A 44 -10.31 22.45 -4.39
C GLU A 44 -11.64 21.97 -4.98
N ARG A 45 -12.03 20.72 -4.68
CA ARG A 45 -13.33 20.16 -5.04
C ARG A 45 -14.03 19.57 -3.82
N SER A 46 -15.36 19.62 -3.84
CA SER A 46 -16.16 18.92 -2.84
C SER A 46 -16.23 17.43 -3.20
N ILE A 47 -15.93 16.59 -2.22
CA ILE A 47 -16.01 15.13 -2.32
C ILE A 47 -17.08 14.65 -1.33
N ASP A 48 -18.01 13.80 -1.79
CA ASP A 48 -19.09 13.25 -0.97
C ASP A 48 -18.64 11.90 -0.39
N THR A 49 -17.88 11.95 0.71
CA THR A 49 -17.32 10.75 1.35
C THR A 49 -18.41 9.83 1.93
N GLY A 50 -19.61 10.35 2.19
CA GLY A 50 -20.76 9.56 2.63
C GLY A 50 -21.35 8.65 1.54
N ALA A 51 -20.89 8.78 0.30
CA ALA A 51 -21.30 7.95 -0.82
C ALA A 51 -20.34 6.78 -1.10
N TYR A 52 -19.23 6.68 -0.37
CA TYR A 52 -18.26 5.59 -0.55
C TYR A 52 -18.86 4.23 -0.18
N GLU A 53 -18.37 3.20 -0.86
CA GLU A 53 -18.62 1.81 -0.45
C GLU A 53 -17.97 1.56 0.91
N THR A 54 -18.55 0.68 1.70
CA THR A 54 -18.03 0.30 3.02
C THR A 54 -17.83 -1.21 3.09
N ALA A 55 -16.75 -1.63 3.76
CA ALA A 55 -16.51 -3.02 4.13
C ALA A 55 -16.38 -3.14 5.66
N GLU A 56 -16.91 -4.22 6.22
CA GLU A 56 -16.91 -4.46 7.67
C GLU A 56 -15.58 -5.09 8.12
N PHE A 57 -14.87 -4.45 9.05
CA PHE A 57 -13.67 -4.97 9.70
C PHE A 57 -13.84 -4.87 11.22
N ASN A 58 -13.69 -5.99 11.93
CA ASN A 58 -13.85 -6.03 13.39
C ASN A 58 -15.18 -5.44 13.90
N GLY A 59 -16.25 -5.51 13.09
CA GLY A 59 -17.56 -4.94 13.42
C GLY A 59 -17.70 -3.43 13.17
N VAL A 60 -16.72 -2.82 12.50
CA VAL A 60 -16.72 -1.41 12.08
C VAL A 60 -16.86 -1.34 10.57
N ASP A 61 -17.84 -0.57 10.08
CA ASP A 61 -17.99 -0.27 8.66
C ASP A 61 -16.93 0.76 8.23
N VAL A 62 -15.91 0.31 7.51
CA VAL A 62 -14.83 1.17 7.01
C VAL A 62 -15.15 1.66 5.59
N PRO A 63 -15.15 2.97 5.33
CA PRO A 63 -15.34 3.51 4.00
C PRO A 63 -14.07 3.32 3.15
N LEU A 64 -14.29 2.83 1.93
CA LEU A 64 -13.27 2.58 0.92
C LEU A 64 -13.14 3.82 0.02
N ALA A 65 -12.06 4.57 0.18
CA ALA A 65 -11.79 5.77 -0.59
C ALA A 65 -11.16 5.40 -1.95
N PRO A 66 -11.76 5.83 -3.08
CA PRO A 66 -11.19 5.60 -4.39
C PRO A 66 -9.85 6.32 -4.56
N LEU A 67 -8.95 5.73 -5.35
CA LEU A 67 -7.61 6.26 -5.62
C LEU A 67 -7.64 7.72 -6.09
N GLU A 68 -8.61 8.10 -6.93
CA GLU A 68 -8.72 9.47 -7.44
C GLU A 68 -8.96 10.53 -6.35
N ASP A 69 -9.70 10.18 -5.30
CA ASP A 69 -9.99 11.07 -4.17
C ASP A 69 -8.81 11.10 -3.20
N VAL A 70 -8.17 9.96 -2.96
CA VAL A 70 -6.94 9.87 -2.16
C VAL A 70 -5.82 10.69 -2.77
N ILE A 71 -5.59 10.59 -4.08
CA ILE A 71 -4.64 11.42 -4.83
C ILE A 71 -4.96 12.91 -4.63
N HIS A 72 -6.23 13.29 -4.77
CA HIS A 72 -6.65 14.69 -4.63
C HIS A 72 -6.29 15.24 -3.24
N TRP A 73 -6.58 14.48 -2.18
CA TRP A 73 -6.23 14.89 -0.82
C TRP A 73 -4.72 14.88 -0.58
N TYR A 74 -4.01 13.91 -1.13
CA TYR A 74 -2.56 13.82 -1.01
C TYR A 74 -1.84 15.03 -1.64
N GLU A 75 -2.19 15.39 -2.88
CA GLU A 75 -1.59 16.53 -3.60
C GLU A 75 -1.88 17.89 -2.93
N ARG A 76 -2.93 17.94 -2.10
CA ARG A 76 -3.34 19.13 -1.34
C ARG A 76 -2.86 19.10 0.12
N GLN A 77 -2.18 18.04 0.55
CA GLN A 77 -1.82 17.78 1.95
C GLN A 77 -3.04 17.87 2.88
N GLU A 78 -4.18 17.35 2.43
CA GLU A 78 -5.44 17.31 3.17
C GLU A 78 -5.71 15.93 3.78
N ALA A 79 -4.75 15.00 3.67
CA ALA A 79 -4.82 13.67 4.27
C ALA A 79 -3.44 13.18 4.68
N ARG A 80 -3.41 12.43 5.78
CA ARG A 80 -2.23 11.70 6.25
C ARG A 80 -2.28 10.25 5.77
N MET A 81 -1.20 9.80 5.15
CA MET A 81 -1.03 8.45 4.61
C MET A 81 -0.44 7.52 5.66
N VAL A 82 -1.06 6.35 5.84
CA VAL A 82 -0.67 5.33 6.81
C VAL A 82 -0.42 4.00 6.09
N ASP A 83 0.82 3.53 6.15
CA ASP A 83 1.20 2.21 5.69
C ASP A 83 0.90 1.17 6.76
N THR A 84 0.03 0.21 6.43
CA THR A 84 -0.45 -0.81 7.37
C THR A 84 0.29 -2.14 7.25
N ARG A 85 1.29 -2.21 6.37
CA ARG A 85 2.10 -3.40 6.13
C ARG A 85 3.20 -3.55 7.19
N THR A 86 4.10 -4.52 7.00
CA THR A 86 5.25 -4.72 7.89
C THR A 86 6.26 -3.58 7.80
N SER A 87 7.14 -3.48 8.79
CA SER A 87 8.21 -2.48 8.79
C SER A 87 9.16 -2.64 7.60
N GLU A 88 9.49 -3.86 7.19
CA GLU A 88 10.38 -4.07 6.05
C GLU A 88 9.69 -3.68 4.73
N GLN A 89 8.41 -4.02 4.54
CA GLN A 89 7.65 -3.58 3.36
C GLN A 89 7.54 -2.05 3.26
N HIS A 90 7.39 -1.36 4.40
CA HIS A 90 7.39 0.11 4.46
C HIS A 90 8.77 0.72 4.15
N ASN A 91 9.85 0.09 4.61
CA ASN A 91 11.22 0.55 4.32
C ASN A 91 11.60 0.31 2.86
N ASP A 92 11.17 -0.81 2.28
CA ASP A 92 11.49 -1.19 0.92
C ASP A 92 10.81 -0.26 -0.10
N VAL A 93 9.48 -0.11 -0.03
CA VAL A 93 8.71 0.73 -0.96
C VAL A 93 7.43 1.21 -0.28
N ARG A 94 7.21 2.52 -0.18
CA ARG A 94 6.00 3.14 0.41
C ARG A 94 5.57 4.39 -0.35
N ILE A 95 4.36 4.87 -0.07
CA ILE A 95 3.92 6.20 -0.52
C ILE A 95 4.80 7.25 0.16
N THR A 96 5.34 8.21 -0.60
CA THR A 96 6.16 9.31 -0.06
C THR A 96 5.43 10.03 1.08
N GLY A 97 6.11 10.23 2.21
CA GLY A 97 5.56 10.91 3.39
C GLY A 97 4.63 10.07 4.28
N SER A 98 4.25 8.86 3.86
CA SER A 98 3.47 7.94 4.70
C SER A 98 4.23 7.52 5.96
N VAL A 99 3.47 7.19 7.01
CA VAL A 99 4.01 6.64 8.27
C VAL A 99 3.71 5.16 8.40
N LEU A 100 4.58 4.43 9.07
CA LEU A 100 4.32 3.05 9.45
C LEU A 100 3.36 2.99 10.64
N SER A 101 2.26 2.26 10.47
CA SER A 101 1.33 1.90 11.53
C SER A 101 0.67 0.57 11.16
N SER A 102 1.41 -0.52 11.36
CA SER A 102 1.03 -1.87 10.94
C SER A 102 -0.33 -2.31 11.47
N ALA A 103 -1.12 -2.99 10.65
CA ALA A 103 -2.39 -3.56 11.09
C ALA A 103 -2.16 -4.74 12.06
N PRO A 104 -3.13 -5.02 12.96
CA PRO A 104 -4.31 -4.20 13.26
C PRO A 104 -4.03 -3.09 14.29
N ASP A 105 -3.01 -3.28 15.13
CA ASP A 105 -2.85 -2.56 16.39
C ASP A 105 -1.87 -1.38 16.33
N GLY A 106 -1.16 -1.22 15.21
CA GLY A 106 -0.11 -0.23 15.05
C GLY A 106 1.25 -0.75 15.50
N VAL A 107 2.20 0.16 15.57
CA VAL A 107 3.57 -0.12 16.06
C VAL A 107 3.78 0.43 17.47
N GLN A 108 4.90 0.09 18.09
CA GLN A 108 5.24 0.70 19.38
C GLN A 108 5.55 2.19 19.19
N SER A 109 4.90 3.05 19.98
CA SER A 109 4.96 4.52 19.81
C SER A 109 4.41 4.94 18.46
N ASP A 110 3.22 4.43 18.13
CA ASP A 110 2.59 4.62 16.84
C ASP A 110 2.39 6.11 16.51
N PRO A 111 2.81 6.59 15.32
CA PRO A 111 2.69 8.01 14.97
C PRO A 111 1.27 8.56 15.08
N THR A 112 0.27 7.71 14.84
CA THR A 112 -1.16 8.08 14.84
C THR A 112 -1.68 8.46 16.23
N GLU A 113 -1.07 7.97 17.32
CA GLU A 113 -1.50 8.25 18.71
C GLU A 113 -1.49 9.74 19.06
N SER A 114 -0.70 10.54 18.32
CA SER A 114 -0.52 11.97 18.57
C SER A 114 -1.35 12.87 17.65
N TRP A 115 -2.04 12.30 16.66
CA TRP A 115 -2.75 13.07 15.66
C TRP A 115 -4.10 13.59 16.20
N PRO A 116 -4.55 14.78 15.79
CA PRO A 116 -5.91 15.25 16.04
C PRO A 116 -6.97 14.24 15.58
N GLU A 117 -8.09 14.16 16.31
CA GLU A 117 -9.21 13.26 15.97
C GLU A 117 -9.86 13.67 14.64
N GLU A 118 -9.83 14.97 14.30
CA GLU A 118 -10.38 15.54 13.07
C GLU A 118 -9.48 15.38 11.83
N ASP A 119 -8.23 14.93 11.98
CA ASP A 119 -7.33 14.77 10.84
C ASP A 119 -7.83 13.63 9.94
N ARG A 120 -7.81 13.87 8.63
CA ARG A 120 -8.13 12.84 7.64
C ARG A 120 -6.99 11.85 7.51
N ILE A 121 -7.28 10.58 7.73
CA ILE A 121 -6.32 9.48 7.69
C ILE A 121 -6.70 8.51 6.57
N ILE A 122 -5.72 8.21 5.71
CA ILE A 122 -5.85 7.19 4.66
C ILE A 122 -4.91 6.04 5.00
N THR A 123 -5.48 4.92 5.38
CA THR A 123 -4.74 3.67 5.54
C THR A 123 -4.63 2.96 4.19
N TYR A 124 -3.48 2.36 3.91
CA TYR A 124 -3.32 1.50 2.73
C TYR A 124 -2.54 0.24 3.08
N CYS A 125 -2.76 -0.79 2.29
CA CYS A 125 -1.91 -1.97 2.16
C CYS A 125 -1.61 -2.20 0.68
N VAL A 126 -0.97 -3.32 0.31
CA VAL A 126 -0.58 -3.53 -1.09
C VAL A 126 -1.76 -3.90 -2.00
N CYS A 127 -2.69 -4.69 -1.47
CA CYS A 127 -3.84 -5.27 -2.15
C CYS A 127 -5.11 -5.01 -1.33
N PRO A 128 -6.29 -5.02 -1.97
CA PRO A 128 -7.18 -3.86 -2.01
C PRO A 128 -7.32 -3.17 -0.66
N HIS A 129 -7.75 -3.87 0.39
CA HIS A 129 -7.96 -3.17 1.67
C HIS A 129 -8.01 -4.08 2.91
N THR A 130 -7.44 -5.29 2.93
CA THR A 130 -7.59 -6.16 4.11
C THR A 130 -6.88 -5.59 5.35
N LEU A 131 -5.56 -5.38 5.28
CA LEU A 131 -4.80 -4.79 6.40
C LEU A 131 -5.17 -3.30 6.58
N ALA A 132 -5.40 -2.58 5.48
CA ALA A 132 -5.86 -1.19 5.51
C ALA A 132 -7.16 -1.06 6.32
N GLY A 133 -8.16 -1.87 6.00
CA GLY A 133 -9.45 -1.90 6.67
C GLY A 133 -9.34 -2.29 8.15
N GLN A 134 -8.52 -3.29 8.48
CA GLN A 134 -8.28 -3.68 9.88
C GLN A 134 -7.70 -2.51 10.70
N ARG A 135 -6.70 -1.80 10.17
CA ARG A 135 -6.13 -0.65 10.87
C ARG A 135 -7.10 0.53 10.92
N ALA A 136 -7.82 0.80 9.84
CA ALA A 136 -8.82 1.86 9.80
C ALA A 136 -9.90 1.65 10.86
N ALA A 137 -10.40 0.43 11.03
CA ALA A 137 -11.36 0.08 12.08
C ALA A 137 -10.81 0.38 13.48
N THR A 138 -9.57 -0.03 13.77
CA THR A 138 -8.91 0.27 15.07
C THR A 138 -8.77 1.78 15.30
N LEU A 139 -8.45 2.57 14.28
CA LEU A 139 -8.33 4.03 14.38
C LEU A 139 -9.69 4.71 14.62
N MET A 140 -10.76 4.24 13.97
CA MET A 140 -12.12 4.73 14.22
C MET A 140 -12.58 4.40 15.64
N ASP A 141 -12.32 3.18 16.11
CA ASP A 141 -12.63 2.77 17.49
C ASP A 141 -11.83 3.58 18.52
N ALA A 142 -10.63 4.06 18.14
CA ALA A 142 -9.82 4.96 18.96
C ALA A 142 -10.30 6.42 18.96
N GLY A 143 -11.25 6.80 18.09
CA GLY A 143 -11.89 8.11 18.07
C GLY A 143 -11.55 9.02 16.89
N HIS A 144 -10.74 8.58 15.94
CA HIS A 144 -10.50 9.37 14.72
C HIS A 144 -11.77 9.45 13.86
N GLU A 145 -12.10 10.66 13.40
CA GLU A 145 -13.38 10.98 12.77
C GLU A 145 -13.38 10.77 11.25
N GLU A 146 -12.25 11.04 10.58
CA GLU A 146 -12.10 10.98 9.12
C GLU A 146 -11.10 9.90 8.68
N VAL A 147 -11.44 8.63 8.88
CA VAL A 147 -10.57 7.49 8.51
C VAL A 147 -11.14 6.76 7.30
N TYR A 148 -10.28 6.47 6.32
CA TYR A 148 -10.64 5.74 5.10
C TYR A 148 -9.55 4.72 4.74
N ALA A 149 -9.95 3.60 4.14
CA ALA A 149 -8.99 2.70 3.49
C ALA A 149 -8.90 3.04 2.00
N LEU A 150 -7.68 3.16 1.46
CA LEU A 150 -7.48 3.27 0.01
C LEU A 150 -7.95 1.96 -0.64
N ASP A 151 -8.99 2.03 -1.47
CA ASP A 151 -9.68 0.85 -2.03
C ASP A 151 -8.77 -0.01 -2.91
N GLU A 152 -7.97 0.61 -3.77
CA GLU A 152 -7.15 -0.09 -4.75
C GLU A 152 -5.73 -0.44 -4.27
N GLY A 153 -5.33 0.01 -3.07
CA GLY A 153 -4.03 -0.26 -2.46
C GLY A 153 -2.81 0.40 -3.12
N LEU A 154 -1.62 0.07 -2.60
CA LEU A 154 -0.34 0.61 -3.05
C LEU A 154 -0.02 0.27 -4.50
N GLN A 155 -0.43 -0.91 -5.00
CA GLN A 155 -0.15 -1.26 -6.39
C GLN A 155 -0.77 -0.25 -7.37
N ALA A 156 -2.02 0.16 -7.15
CA ALA A 156 -2.67 1.13 -8.02
C ALA A 156 -2.03 2.53 -7.93
N TRP A 157 -1.50 2.90 -6.76
CA TRP A 157 -0.70 4.10 -6.57
C TRP A 157 0.58 4.07 -7.41
N VAL A 158 1.32 2.97 -7.34
CA VAL A 158 2.54 2.71 -8.12
C VAL A 158 2.25 2.79 -9.62
N GLU A 159 1.21 2.10 -10.08
CA GLU A 159 0.81 2.07 -11.50
C GLU A 159 0.36 3.44 -12.02
N SER A 160 -0.11 4.31 -11.12
CA SER A 160 -0.49 5.69 -11.42
C SER A 160 0.70 6.66 -11.45
N GLY A 161 1.91 6.19 -11.09
CA GLY A 161 3.15 6.95 -11.17
C GLY A 161 3.28 8.05 -10.11
N TYR A 162 2.58 7.92 -8.99
CA TYR A 162 2.67 8.86 -7.89
C TYR A 162 3.94 8.64 -7.06
N PRO A 163 4.39 9.66 -6.28
CA PRO A 163 5.65 9.58 -5.55
C PRO A 163 5.74 8.39 -4.60
N LEU A 164 6.90 7.75 -4.61
CA LEU A 164 7.29 6.65 -3.73
C LEU A 164 8.57 6.99 -2.99
N GLU A 165 8.76 6.40 -1.81
CA GLU A 165 9.99 6.41 -1.03
C GLU A 165 10.36 4.99 -0.61
N GLY A 166 11.64 4.72 -0.38
CA GLY A 166 12.11 3.42 0.12
C GLY A 166 13.48 3.03 -0.42
N ASP A 167 13.99 1.92 0.11
CA ASP A 167 15.31 1.38 -0.23
C ASP A 167 15.30 0.59 -1.55
N GLU A 168 14.14 0.07 -1.96
CA GLU A 168 13.98 -0.88 -3.06
C GLU A 168 13.16 -0.29 -4.23
N LEU A 169 13.41 0.98 -4.56
CA LEU A 169 12.69 1.69 -5.62
C LEU A 169 13.13 1.30 -7.06
N GLU A 170 14.27 0.64 -7.22
CA GLU A 170 14.76 0.25 -8.54
C GLU A 170 13.87 -0.83 -9.16
N GLY A 171 13.18 -0.50 -10.26
CA GLY A 171 12.34 -1.45 -11.00
C GLY A 171 10.90 -1.57 -10.50
N VAL A 172 10.54 -0.90 -9.41
CA VAL A 172 9.14 -0.84 -8.91
C VAL A 172 8.38 0.39 -9.42
N GLU A 173 9.02 1.30 -10.15
CA GLU A 173 8.45 2.58 -10.61
C GLU A 173 7.20 2.45 -11.50
N GLN A 174 6.92 1.26 -12.04
CA GLN A 174 5.78 1.00 -12.92
C GLN A 174 4.87 -0.12 -12.42
N SER A 175 5.35 -0.99 -11.53
CA SER A 175 4.61 -2.10 -10.93
C SER A 175 5.44 -2.73 -9.82
N LEU A 176 4.79 -3.18 -8.74
CA LEU A 176 5.45 -4.01 -7.73
C LEU A 176 5.75 -5.41 -8.30
N PRO A 177 6.74 -6.15 -7.72
CA PRO A 177 6.88 -7.58 -7.98
C PRO A 177 5.55 -8.29 -7.73
N ALA A 178 5.28 -9.37 -8.46
CA ALA A 178 4.02 -10.09 -8.34
C ALA A 178 4.26 -11.59 -8.51
N TYR A 179 4.16 -12.33 -7.41
CA TYR A 179 4.29 -13.79 -7.40
C TYR A 179 2.96 -14.40 -7.00
N ASN A 180 2.32 -15.12 -7.93
CA ASN A 180 1.00 -15.70 -7.67
C ASN A 180 1.15 -17.04 -6.97
N VAL A 181 0.51 -17.14 -5.81
CA VAL A 181 0.50 -18.33 -4.96
C VAL A 181 -0.96 -18.77 -4.78
N GLN A 182 -1.21 -20.05 -5.02
CA GLN A 182 -2.53 -20.65 -4.88
C GLN A 182 -2.48 -21.79 -3.88
N GLY A 183 -3.54 -21.97 -3.12
CA GLY A 183 -3.68 -23.14 -2.26
C GLY A 183 -5.11 -23.49 -1.94
N GLN A 184 -5.24 -24.52 -1.12
CA GLN A 184 -6.51 -25.14 -0.77
C GLN A 184 -6.49 -25.54 0.71
N SER A 185 -7.36 -24.91 1.49
CA SER A 185 -7.73 -25.28 2.86
C SER A 185 -9.06 -26.03 2.88
N ASP A 186 -9.48 -26.54 4.05
CA ASP A 186 -10.83 -27.06 4.25
C ASP A 186 -11.88 -25.93 4.08
N PRO A 187 -12.91 -26.10 3.23
CA PRO A 187 -13.98 -25.12 3.06
C PRO A 187 -14.71 -24.71 4.35
N ALA A 188 -14.58 -25.50 5.42
CA ALA A 188 -15.09 -25.14 6.75
C ALA A 188 -14.44 -23.86 7.32
N TYR A 189 -13.31 -23.42 6.78
CA TYR A 189 -12.60 -22.20 7.18
C TYR A 189 -12.86 -21.01 6.24
N ALA A 190 -13.89 -21.05 5.39
CA ALA A 190 -14.26 -19.92 4.55
C ALA A 190 -14.37 -18.61 5.37
N GLY A 191 -13.69 -17.55 4.91
CA GLY A 191 -13.56 -16.26 5.59
C GLY A 191 -12.42 -16.17 6.60
N GLU A 192 -11.78 -17.28 6.99
CA GLU A 192 -10.56 -17.26 7.81
C GLU A 192 -9.34 -16.90 6.94
N PHE A 193 -8.29 -16.37 7.56
CA PHE A 193 -7.11 -15.91 6.83
C PHE A 193 -6.06 -17.01 6.62
N VAL A 194 -5.40 -16.93 5.48
CA VAL A 194 -4.13 -17.58 5.17
C VAL A 194 -3.06 -16.49 5.11
N GLU A 195 -1.94 -16.73 5.78
CA GLU A 195 -0.76 -15.87 5.70
C GLU A 195 0.34 -16.58 4.92
N VAL A 196 1.00 -15.84 4.02
CA VAL A 196 2.26 -16.25 3.43
C VAL A 196 3.32 -15.28 3.87
N ARG A 197 4.36 -15.76 4.54
CA ARG A 197 5.48 -14.93 5.01
C ARG A 197 6.82 -15.44 4.53
N SER A 198 7.73 -14.51 4.25
CA SER A 198 9.13 -14.85 4.03
C SER A 198 9.78 -15.26 5.35
N LEU A 199 10.61 -16.30 5.31
CA LEU A 199 11.42 -16.71 6.47
C LEU A 199 12.77 -15.99 6.54
N GLU A 200 13.07 -15.17 5.53
CA GLU A 200 14.36 -14.48 5.37
C GLU A 200 14.23 -12.96 5.54
N ARG A 201 13.03 -12.43 5.27
CA ARG A 201 12.65 -11.02 5.35
C ARG A 201 11.30 -10.92 6.07
N GLU A 202 11.09 -9.87 6.85
CA GLU A 202 9.84 -9.50 7.50
C GLU A 202 8.80 -8.99 6.48
N GLN A 203 8.43 -9.83 5.52
CA GLN A 203 7.41 -9.56 4.51
C GLN A 203 6.32 -10.62 4.61
N SER A 204 5.06 -10.17 4.59
CA SER A 204 3.89 -11.04 4.71
C SER A 204 2.75 -10.53 3.82
N GLU A 205 2.01 -11.43 3.20
CA GLU A 205 0.71 -11.15 2.61
C GLU A 205 -0.36 -12.05 3.21
N ILE A 206 -1.58 -11.54 3.26
CA ILE A 206 -2.74 -12.30 3.75
C ILE A 206 -3.83 -12.36 2.68
N SER A 207 -4.60 -13.43 2.69
CA SER A 207 -5.83 -13.57 1.91
C SER A 207 -6.83 -14.43 2.66
N ALA A 208 -8.10 -14.35 2.30
CA ALA A 208 -9.15 -15.15 2.91
C ALA A 208 -9.31 -16.48 2.17
N VAL A 209 -9.73 -17.51 2.90
CA VAL A 209 -10.22 -18.76 2.32
C VAL A 209 -11.61 -18.52 1.71
N GLU A 210 -11.80 -18.90 0.46
CA GLU A 210 -13.08 -18.82 -0.26
C GLU A 210 -14.07 -19.91 0.18
N ASP A 211 -15.34 -19.78 -0.24
CA ASP A 211 -16.42 -20.74 0.08
C ASP A 211 -16.14 -22.19 -0.35
N ASP A 212 -15.26 -22.39 -1.34
CA ASP A 212 -14.82 -23.70 -1.81
C ASP A 212 -13.48 -24.17 -1.22
N GLY A 213 -12.96 -23.42 -0.24
CA GLY A 213 -11.69 -23.67 0.44
C GLY A 213 -10.45 -23.22 -0.33
N SER A 214 -10.60 -22.71 -1.55
CA SER A 214 -9.45 -22.17 -2.29
C SER A 214 -9.00 -20.84 -1.72
N TYR A 215 -7.74 -20.48 -1.95
CA TYR A 215 -7.23 -19.16 -1.69
C TYR A 215 -6.17 -18.79 -2.75
N GLU A 216 -6.09 -17.50 -3.07
CA GLU A 216 -5.10 -16.94 -3.98
C GLU A 216 -4.47 -15.70 -3.32
N LEU A 217 -3.14 -15.58 -3.46
CA LEU A 217 -2.35 -14.42 -3.03
C LEU A 217 -1.43 -14.00 -4.17
N THR A 218 -1.33 -12.70 -4.39
CA THR A 218 -0.22 -12.13 -5.15
C THR A 218 0.77 -11.56 -4.15
N LEU A 219 1.94 -12.19 -4.03
CA LEU A 219 3.01 -11.71 -3.16
C LEU A 219 3.72 -10.54 -3.84
N HIS A 220 3.73 -9.40 -3.17
CA HIS A 220 4.42 -8.20 -3.64
C HIS A 220 5.77 -7.99 -2.97
N PHE A 221 6.47 -9.12 -2.71
CA PHE A 221 7.71 -9.11 -1.96
C PHE A 221 8.87 -8.59 -2.81
N THR A 222 9.61 -7.63 -2.26
CA THR A 222 10.85 -7.10 -2.81
C THR A 222 12.01 -8.03 -2.47
N ASN A 223 12.98 -8.12 -3.38
CA ASN A 223 14.20 -8.92 -3.23
C ASN A 223 13.96 -10.41 -2.90
N LEU A 224 13.02 -11.04 -3.60
CA LEU A 224 12.74 -12.46 -3.48
C LEU A 224 13.39 -13.25 -4.63
N GLU A 225 14.20 -14.26 -4.30
CA GLU A 225 14.78 -15.22 -5.24
C GLU A 225 13.94 -16.50 -5.31
N ASP A 226 14.08 -17.29 -6.38
CA ASP A 226 13.29 -18.52 -6.61
C ASP A 226 13.45 -19.58 -5.49
N ASP A 227 14.62 -19.62 -4.84
CA ASP A 227 14.91 -20.53 -3.72
C ASP A 227 14.64 -19.93 -2.34
N ALA A 228 14.13 -18.70 -2.26
CA ALA A 228 13.75 -18.07 -1.00
C ALA A 228 12.68 -18.90 -0.27
N LEU A 229 12.86 -19.09 1.03
CA LEU A 229 11.96 -19.90 1.85
C LEU A 229 10.75 -19.07 2.31
N LEU A 230 9.58 -19.62 2.07
CA LEU A 230 8.29 -19.09 2.51
C LEU A 230 7.67 -20.06 3.52
N GLU A 231 6.95 -19.50 4.48
CA GLU A 231 6.00 -20.26 5.30
C GLU A 231 4.58 -19.83 4.94
N VAL A 232 3.75 -20.84 4.66
CA VAL A 232 2.32 -20.69 4.40
C VAL A 232 1.59 -21.22 5.61
N GLU A 233 0.90 -20.32 6.31
CA GLU A 233 0.08 -20.61 7.49
C GLU A 233 -1.39 -20.51 7.10
N ALA A 234 -2.03 -21.66 6.90
CA ALA A 234 -3.46 -21.78 6.68
C ALA A 234 -4.14 -22.30 7.97
N PRO A 235 -5.47 -22.16 8.10
CA PRO A 235 -6.19 -22.58 9.32
C PRO A 235 -6.01 -24.06 9.71
N ASP A 236 -5.75 -24.95 8.74
CA ASP A 236 -5.62 -26.39 8.93
C ASP A 236 -4.22 -26.97 8.64
N TYR A 237 -3.27 -26.16 8.17
CA TYR A 237 -1.89 -26.59 7.98
C TYR A 237 -0.88 -25.44 7.99
N THR A 238 0.37 -25.81 8.25
CA THR A 238 1.53 -24.94 8.07
C THR A 238 2.52 -25.65 7.16
N ARG A 239 3.06 -24.95 6.16
CA ARG A 239 4.01 -25.53 5.21
C ARG A 239 5.14 -24.56 4.88
N GLU A 240 6.37 -25.07 4.97
CA GLU A 240 7.56 -24.39 4.44
C GLU A 240 7.86 -24.92 3.03
N LEU A 241 8.14 -24.02 2.10
CA LEU A 241 8.47 -24.32 0.70
C LEU A 241 9.23 -23.16 0.07
N THR A 242 9.92 -23.41 -1.05
CA THR A 242 10.54 -22.31 -1.80
C THR A 242 9.51 -21.49 -2.56
N LEU A 243 9.87 -20.27 -2.96
CA LEU A 243 9.07 -19.46 -3.88
C LEU A 243 8.74 -20.23 -5.17
N GLU A 244 9.72 -20.90 -5.79
CA GLU A 244 9.51 -21.72 -6.99
C GLU A 244 8.44 -22.80 -6.75
N GLU A 245 8.52 -23.52 -5.63
CA GLU A 245 7.54 -24.55 -5.27
C GLU A 245 6.15 -23.96 -5.00
N ALA A 246 6.07 -22.75 -4.41
CA ALA A 246 4.81 -22.07 -4.14
C ALA A 246 4.09 -21.60 -5.41
N MET A 247 4.85 -21.29 -6.47
CA MET A 247 4.30 -20.83 -7.75
C MET A 247 3.97 -21.99 -8.73
N ASP A 248 4.57 -23.17 -8.57
CA ASP A 248 4.41 -24.29 -9.52
C ASP A 248 3.07 -25.04 -9.37
N GLY A 249 2.33 -24.85 -8.27
CA GLY A 249 1.06 -25.55 -8.07
C GLY A 249 0.21 -25.09 -6.90
N VAL A 250 -0.84 -25.86 -6.62
CA VAL A 250 -1.77 -25.62 -5.51
C VAL A 250 -1.17 -26.19 -4.22
N ILE A 251 -0.94 -25.30 -3.25
CA ILE A 251 -0.48 -25.67 -1.92
C ILE A 251 -1.61 -26.38 -1.16
N THR A 252 -1.26 -27.47 -0.50
CA THR A 252 -2.17 -28.30 0.31
C THR A 252 -1.43 -28.83 1.54
N ALA A 253 -2.18 -29.32 2.52
CA ALA A 253 -1.66 -29.99 3.73
C ALA A 253 -0.70 -31.17 3.45
#